data_AF-A0A6J7KMW1-F1
#
_entry.id   AF-A0A6J7KMW1-F1
#
_cell.length_a   1.000
_cell.length_b   1.000
_cell.length_c   1.000
_cell.angle_alpha   90.00
_cell.angle_beta   90.00
_cell.angle_gamma   90.00
#
_symmetry.space_group_name_H-M   'P 1'
#
loop_
_entity.id
_entity.type
_entity.pdbx_description
1 polymer ?
#
loop_
_entity_poly.entity_id
_entity_poly.type
_entity_poly.pdbx_seq_one_letter_code
_entity_poly.pdbx_strand_id
1 'polypeptide(L)' 'MQRCDELRRALGIDVRPEAPAFVRPDGSPVSGDLDRWRRAGRLINTSLESNGGMCSSLLQNRHGLVPEETHA' A
#
# COMPACT_ATOMS: atom_id res chain seq x y z
N MET A 1 -7.91 -2.28 -10.93
CA MET A 1 -6.83 -2.97 -11.67
C MET A 1 -6.16 -2.02 -12.67
N GLN A 2 -6.93 -1.33 -13.52
CA GLN A 2 -6.44 -0.34 -14.50
C GLN A 2 -5.45 0.70 -13.91
N ARG A 3 -5.76 1.28 -12.74
CA ARG A 3 -4.87 2.24 -12.06
C ARG A 3 -3.50 1.66 -11.69
N CYS A 4 -3.44 0.39 -11.29
CA CYS A 4 -2.18 -0.27 -10.96
C CYS A 4 -1.33 -0.48 -12.21
N ASP A 5 -1.94 -0.84 -13.33
CA ASP A 5 -1.23 -1.05 -14.59
C ASP A 5 -0.65 0.25 -15.15
N GLU A 6 -1.39 1.36 -15.02
CA GLU A 6 -0.91 2.70 -15.37
C GLU A 6 0.35 3.09 -14.58
N LEU A 7 0.34 2.89 -13.26
CA LEU A 7 1.48 3.17 -12.40
C LEU A 7 2.68 2.28 -12.73
N ARG A 8 2.45 0.99 -13.02
CA ARG A 8 3.52 0.08 -13.44
C ARG A 8 4.18 0.55 -14.74
N ARG A 9 3.39 0.95 -15.75
CA ARG A 9 3.94 1.50 -17.00
C ARG A 9 4.75 2.77 -16.76
N ALA A 10 4.27 3.69 -15.92
CA ALA A 10 4.98 4.93 -15.57
C ALA A 10 6.34 4.66 -14.89
N LEU A 11 6.47 3.52 -14.22
CA LEU A 11 7.70 3.07 -13.55
C LEU A 11 8.57 2.14 -14.41
N GLY A 12 8.19 1.86 -15.67
CA GLY A 12 8.91 0.92 -16.54
C GLY A 12 8.78 -0.55 -16.11
N ILE A 13 7.77 -0.88 -15.31
CA ILE A 13 7.53 -2.22 -14.78
C ILE A 13 6.57 -2.97 -15.72
N ASP A 14 6.90 -4.22 -16.03
CA ASP A 14 6.10 -5.10 -16.90
C ASP A 14 4.67 -5.29 -16.38
N VAL A 15 3.68 -5.18 -17.26
CA VAL A 15 2.24 -5.29 -16.97
C VAL A 15 1.60 -6.55 -17.56
N ARG A 16 2.38 -7.44 -18.20
CA ARG A 16 1.87 -8.72 -18.67
C ARG A 16 1.28 -9.54 -17.52
N PRO A 17 0.24 -10.35 -17.74
CA PRO A 17 -0.37 -11.17 -16.69
C PRO A 17 0.62 -12.09 -15.97
N GLU A 18 1.67 -12.52 -16.69
CA GLU A 18 2.72 -13.41 -16.19
C GLU A 18 3.86 -12.64 -15.50
N ALA A 19 3.83 -11.31 -15.53
CA ALA A 19 4.85 -10.49 -14.90
C ALA A 19 4.85 -10.70 -13.39
N PRO A 20 6.03 -10.85 -12.76
CA PRO A 20 6.12 -10.96 -11.31
C PRO A 20 5.51 -9.72 -10.63
N ALA A 21 4.71 -9.96 -9.59
CA ALA A 21 4.06 -8.90 -8.83
C ALA A 21 5.09 -7.96 -8.18
N PHE A 22 6.19 -8.54 -7.68
CA PHE A 22 7.29 -7.85 -7.01
C PHE A 22 8.62 -8.17 -7.70
N VAL A 23 9.35 -7.13 -8.06
CA VAL A 23 10.69 -7.20 -8.66
C VAL A 23 11.68 -6.38 -7.83
N ARG A 24 12.94 -6.80 -7.82
CA ARG A 24 14.05 -6.00 -7.30
C ARG A 24 14.37 -4.84 -8.28
N PRO A 25 15.20 -3.86 -7.89
CA PRO A 25 15.60 -2.77 -8.79
C PRO A 25 16.25 -3.21 -10.11
N ASP A 26 16.85 -4.39 -10.13
CA ASP A 26 17.44 -5.02 -11.33
C ASP A 26 16.43 -5.76 -12.22
N GLY A 27 15.14 -5.74 -11.86
CA GLY A 27 14.06 -6.42 -12.57
C GLY A 27 13.90 -7.91 -12.22
N SER A 28 14.78 -8.48 -11.38
CA SER A 28 14.66 -9.88 -10.97
C SER A 28 13.41 -10.10 -10.08
N PRO A 29 12.68 -11.21 -10.23
CA PRO A 29 11.56 -11.52 -9.34
C PRO A 29 12.02 -11.60 -7.88
N VAL A 30 11.24 -11.01 -6.98
CA VAL A 30 11.42 -11.27 -5.55
C VAL A 30 10.93 -12.68 -5.26
N SER A 31 11.86 -13.61 -5.09
CA SER A 31 11.58 -14.94 -4.58
C SER A 31 11.34 -14.86 -3.06
N GLY A 32 10.20 -15.36 -2.61
CA GLY A 32 9.84 -15.36 -1.20
C GLY A 32 8.48 -16.02 -0.95
N ASP A 33 8.20 -16.33 0.31
CA ASP A 33 6.89 -16.82 0.74
C ASP A 33 5.86 -15.69 0.65
N LEU A 34 5.24 -15.55 -0.52
CA LEU A 34 4.23 -14.54 -0.82
C LEU A 34 3.07 -14.58 0.18
N ASP A 35 2.70 -15.75 0.69
CA ASP A 35 1.62 -15.88 1.65
C ASP A 35 2.01 -15.33 3.02
N ARG A 36 3.27 -15.51 3.42
CA ARG A 36 3.81 -14.84 4.62
C ARG A 36 3.80 -13.33 4.46
N TRP A 37 4.24 -12.80 3.33
CA TRP A 37 4.26 -11.35 3.08
C TRP A 37 2.85 -10.76 3.00
N ARG A 38 1.91 -11.45 2.35
CA ARG A 38 0.49 -11.05 2.32
C ARG A 38 -0.11 -11.03 3.72
N ARG A 39 0.21 -12.01 4.56
CA ARG A 39 -0.21 -12.05 5.97
C ARG A 39 0.37 -10.86 6.75
N ALA A 40 1.66 -10.58 6.60
CA ALA A 40 2.30 -9.43 7.23
C ALA A 40 1.70 -8.10 6.77
N GLY A 41 1.48 -7.93 5.46
CA GLY A 41 0.86 -6.74 4.88
C GLY A 41 -0.55 -6.50 5.41
N ARG A 42 -1.38 -7.55 5.52
CA ARG A 42 -2.72 -7.44 6.14
C ARG A 42 -2.64 -6.99 7.59
N LEU A 43 -1.73 -7.58 8.37
CA LEU A 43 -1.56 -7.21 9.79
C LEU A 43 -1.12 -5.75 9.95
N ILE A 44 -0.15 -5.32 9.15
CA ILE A 44 0.32 -3.92 9.13
C ILE A 44 -0.83 -2.99 8.74
N ASN A 45 -1.61 -3.32 7.70
CA ASN A 45 -2.76 -2.52 7.29
C ASN A 45 -3.78 -2.36 8.43
N THR A 46 -4.14 -3.45 9.10
CA THR A 46 -5.03 -3.39 10.28
C THR A 46 -4.46 -2.50 11.39
N SER A 47 -3.15 -2.58 11.65
CA SER A 47 -2.48 -1.71 12.63
C SER A 47 -2.53 -0.25 12.22
N LEU A 48 -2.27 0.08 10.96
CA LEU A 48 -2.29 1.45 10.45
C LEU A 48 -3.70 2.05 10.48
N GLU A 49 -4.71 1.30 10.06
CA GLU A 49 -6.11 1.75 10.12
C GLU A 49 -6.55 2.01 11.56
N SER A 50 -6.27 1.06 12.47
CA SER A 50 -6.66 1.20 13.87
C SER A 50 -5.88 2.29 14.59
N ASN A 51 -4.55 2.19 14.61
CA ASN A 51 -3.70 3.12 15.36
C ASN A 51 -3.64 4.47 14.67
N GLY A 52 -3.56 4.53 13.34
CA GLY A 52 -3.58 5.78 12.58
C GLY A 52 -4.91 6.51 12.76
N GLY A 53 -6.04 5.80 12.69
CA GLY A 53 -7.35 6.35 13.00
C GLY A 53 -7.43 6.93 14.41
N MET A 54 -7.06 6.14 15.44
CA MET A 54 -7.07 6.60 16.83
C MET A 54 -6.13 7.79 17.07
N CYS A 55 -4.89 7.74 16.58
CA CYS A 55 -3.94 8.84 16.71
C CYS A 55 -4.45 10.11 16.03
N SER A 56 -5.01 9.99 14.83
CA SER A 56 -5.63 11.10 14.12
C SER A 56 -6.80 11.69 14.92
N SER A 57 -7.71 10.86 15.44
CA SER A 57 -8.82 11.32 16.28
C SER A 57 -8.36 11.99 17.57
N LEU A 58 -7.31 11.49 18.22
CA LEU A 58 -6.74 12.13 19.42
C LEU A 58 -6.15 13.51 19.11
N LEU A 59 -5.44 13.63 17.98
CA LEU A 59 -4.89 14.92 17.53
C LEU A 59 -6.00 15.90 17.15
N GLN A 60 -7.05 15.43 16.46
CA GLN A 60 -8.22 16.24 16.12
C GLN A 60 -8.91 16.78 17.37
N ASN A 61 -9.18 15.92 18.37
CA ASN A 61 -9.80 16.34 19.62
C ASN A 61 -8.91 17.31 20.41
N ARG A 62 -7.59 17.09 20.45
CA ARG A 62 -6.66 17.95 21.19
C ARG A 62 -6.48 19.32 20.57
N HIS A 63 -6.49 19.40 19.24
CA HIS A 63 -6.11 20.60 18.49
C HIS A 63 -7.27 21.22 17.69
N GLY A 64 -8.48 20.67 17.75
CA GLY A 64 -9.63 21.14 16.99
C GLY A 64 -9.47 20.99 15.47
N LEU A 65 -8.69 19.99 15.01
CA LEU A 65 -8.47 19.77 13.58
C LEU A 65 -9.72 19.17 12.95
N VAL A 66 -10.16 19.72 11.83
CA VAL A 66 -11.22 19.14 11.00
C VAL A 66 -10.56 18.17 10.01
N PRO A 67 -11.07 16.94 9.84
CA PRO A 67 -10.53 16.03 8.83
C PRO A 67 -10.57 16.68 7.44
N GLU A 68 -9.46 16.67 6.72
CA GLU A 68 -9.49 17.00 5.29
C GLU A 68 -10.29 15.91 4.56
N GLU A 69 -11.26 16.32 3.75
CA GLU A 69 -11.99 15.42 2.86
C GLU A 69 -11.00 14.83 1.85
N THR A 70 -10.64 13.57 2.04
CA THR A 70 -9.83 12.85 1.05
C THR A 70 -10.73 12.54 -0.14
N HIS A 71 -10.62 13.33 -1.21
CA HIS A 71 -11.28 13.02 -2.49
C HIS A 71 -10.75 11.67 -3.00
N ALA A 72 -11.64 10.68 -3.02
CA ALA A 72 -11.40 9.34 -3.56
C ALA A 72 -11.47 9.31 -5.09
#